data_AF-A0A962QSF6-F1
#
_entry.id   AF-A0A962QSF6-F1
#
_cell.length_a   1.000
_cell.length_b   1.000
_cell.length_c   1.000
_cell.angle_alpha   90.00
_cell.angle_beta   90.00
_cell.angle_gamma   90.00
#
_symmetry.space_group_name_H-M   'P 1'
#
loop_
_entity.id
_entity.type
_entity.pdbx_description
1 polymer ?
#
loop_
_entity_poly.entity_id
_entity_poly.type
_entity_poly.pdbx_seq_one_letter_code
_entity_poly.pdbx_strand_id
1 'polypeptide(L)' 'MPRPSRKQAILEALADELEQHPGDRVTTAALARAVGVSEAALYRHFPSKARMFEGLIGFAEETVFA' A
#
# COMPACT_ATOMS: atom_id res chain seq x y z
N MET A 1 17.87 -6.81 -9.07
CA MET A 1 16.86 -7.14 -8.04
C MET A 1 15.58 -7.57 -8.75
N PRO A 2 14.90 -8.63 -8.31
CA PRO A 2 13.57 -8.96 -8.84
C PRO A 2 12.63 -7.76 -8.61
N ARG A 3 11.75 -7.49 -9.58
CA ARG A 3 10.80 -6.38 -9.46
C ARG A 3 9.81 -6.71 -8.33
N PRO A 4 9.57 -5.80 -7.36
CA PRO A 4 8.62 -6.07 -6.28
C PRO A 4 7.25 -6.42 -6.86
N SER A 5 6.55 -7.32 -6.18
CA SER A 5 5.18 -7.66 -6.57
C SER A 5 4.33 -6.40 -6.55
N ARG A 6 3.28 -6.34 -7.38
CA ARG A 6 2.39 -5.17 -7.38
C ARG A 6 1.76 -4.95 -6.01
N LYS A 7 1.49 -6.04 -5.27
CA LYS A 7 0.97 -6.00 -3.90
C LYS A 7 1.96 -5.30 -2.97
N GLN A 8 3.24 -5.65 -3.05
CA GLN A 8 4.31 -5.02 -2.25
C GLN A 8 4.46 -3.54 -2.60
N ALA A 9 4.51 -3.17 -3.87
CA ALA A 9 4.61 -1.76 -4.29
C ALA A 9 3.44 -0.90 -3.77
N ILE A 10 2.24 -1.47 -3.63
CA ILE A 10 1.09 -0.79 -3.02
C ILE A 10 1.28 -0.60 -1.51
N LEU A 11 1.86 -1.58 -0.80
CA LEU A 11 2.12 -1.49 0.63
C LEU A 11 3.23 -0.48 0.94
N GLU A 12 4.30 -0.47 0.15
CA GLU A 12 5.39 0.52 0.24
C GLU A 12 4.83 1.93 0.02
N ALA A 13 4.06 2.17 -1.06
CA ALA A 13 3.45 3.46 -1.30
C ALA A 13 2.44 3.88 -0.19
N LEU A 14 1.77 2.92 0.45
CA LEU A 14 0.89 3.21 1.58
C LEU A 14 1.68 3.61 2.83
N ALA A 15 2.80 2.96 3.09
CA ALA A 15 3.71 3.32 4.18
C ALA A 15 4.26 4.73 3.97
N ASP A 16 4.75 5.03 2.76
CA ASP A 16 5.29 6.33 2.39
C ASP A 16 4.27 7.47 2.58
N GLU A 17 3.01 7.26 2.17
CA GLU A 17 1.95 8.27 2.32
C GLU A 17 1.64 8.53 3.81
N LEU A 18 1.64 7.48 4.64
CA LEU A 18 1.39 7.61 6.08
C LEU A 18 2.55 8.31 6.81
N GLU A 19 3.79 8.09 6.36
CA GLU A 19 4.97 8.76 6.89
C GLU A 19 5.01 10.24 6.50
N GLN A 20 4.74 10.55 5.22
CA GLN A 20 4.78 11.92 4.70
C GLN A 20 3.62 12.79 5.20
N HIS A 21 2.46 12.18 5.46
CA HIS A 21 1.25 12.88 5.88
C HIS A 21 0.64 12.26 7.17
N PRO A 22 1.29 12.42 8.34
CA PRO A 22 0.82 11.82 9.57
C PRO A 22 -0.55 12.36 9.99
N GLY A 23 -1.52 11.46 10.18
CA GLY A 23 -2.88 11.81 10.59
C GLY A 23 -3.82 12.22 9.46
N ASP A 24 -3.30 12.40 8.24
CA ASP A 24 -4.11 12.73 7.08
C ASP A 24 -4.86 11.50 6.54
N ARG A 25 -5.97 11.78 5.88
CA ARG A 25 -6.78 10.74 5.25
C ARG A 25 -6.13 10.25 3.96
N VAL A 26 -5.51 9.08 4.00
CA VAL A 26 -5.09 8.36 2.79
C VAL A 26 -6.28 8.07 1.87
N THR A 27 -6.15 8.35 0.58
CA THR A 27 -7.17 8.02 -0.44
C THR A 27 -6.66 6.94 -1.40
N THR A 28 -7.55 6.07 -1.87
CA THR A 28 -7.21 5.04 -2.87
C THR A 28 -6.81 5.67 -4.20
N ALA A 29 -7.35 6.84 -4.53
CA ALA A 29 -6.96 7.66 -5.68
C ALA A 29 -5.48 8.08 -5.61
N ALA A 30 -5.05 8.64 -4.47
CA ALA A 30 -3.66 9.04 -4.27
C ALA A 30 -2.72 7.82 -4.36
N LEU A 31 -3.07 6.73 -3.68
CA LEU A 31 -2.29 5.51 -3.68
C LEU A 31 -2.16 4.89 -5.09
N ALA A 32 -3.27 4.83 -5.84
CA ALA A 32 -3.26 4.33 -7.21
C ALA A 32 -2.37 5.18 -8.12
N ARG A 33 -2.40 6.51 -7.97
CA ARG A 33 -1.51 7.44 -8.69
C ARG A 33 -0.04 7.20 -8.33
N ALA A 34 0.29 7.08 -7.03
CA ALA A 34 1.65 6.83 -6.57
C ALA A 34 2.26 5.55 -7.17
N VAL A 35 1.44 4.50 -7.30
CA VAL A 35 1.88 3.20 -7.84
C VAL A 35 1.76 3.12 -9.38
N GLY A 36 1.22 4.16 -10.03
CA GLY A 36 1.05 4.22 -11.49
C GLY A 36 0.00 3.25 -12.03
N VAL A 37 -1.13 3.08 -11.32
CA VAL A 37 -2.24 2.20 -11.72
C VAL A 37 -3.59 2.91 -11.60
N SER A 38 -4.64 2.37 -12.23
CA SER A 38 -6.02 2.80 -11.98
C SER A 38 -6.50 2.35 -10.59
N GLU A 39 -7.43 3.07 -9.96
CA GLU A 39 -8.07 2.60 -8.71
C GLU A 39 -8.73 1.21 -8.85
N ALA A 40 -9.38 0.93 -9.99
CA ALA A 40 -9.94 -0.40 -10.25
C ALA A 40 -8.89 -1.52 -10.26
N ALA A 41 -7.65 -1.21 -10.67
CA ALA A 41 -6.54 -2.15 -10.65
C ALA A 41 -5.99 -2.38 -9.25
N LEU A 42 -5.98 -1.33 -8.43
CA LEU A 42 -5.61 -1.40 -7.02
C LEU A 42 -6.56 -2.35 -6.26
N TYR A 43 -7.87 -2.29 -6.56
CA TYR A 43 -8.86 -3.20 -5.97
C TYR A 43 -8.70 -4.68 -6.37
N ARG A 44 -8.02 -4.99 -7.49
CA ARG A 44 -7.69 -6.39 -7.85
C ARG A 44 -6.65 -7.01 -6.92
N HIS A 45 -5.82 -6.20 -6.28
CA HIS A 45 -4.81 -6.67 -5.33
C HIS A 45 -5.31 -6.63 -3.89
N PHE A 46 -6.12 -5.62 -3.56
CA PHE A 46 -6.71 -5.45 -2.24
C PHE A 46 -8.20 -5.14 -2.37
N PRO A 47 -9.09 -6.06 -1.95
CA PRO A 47 -10.53 -5.90 -2.20
C PRO A 47 -11.17 -4.76 -1.38
N SER A 48 -10.47 -4.21 -0.39
CA SER A 48 -10.92 -3.04 0.37
C SER A 48 -9.73 -2.25 0.91
N LYS A 49 -9.97 -0.99 1.29
CA LYS A 49 -8.98 -0.17 2.00
C LYS A 49 -8.52 -0.84 3.30
N ALA A 50 -9.44 -1.43 4.08
CA ALA A 50 -9.08 -2.14 5.32
C ALA A 50 -8.06 -3.26 5.06
N ARG A 51 -8.25 -4.04 3.98
CA ARG A 51 -7.31 -5.12 3.59
C ARG A 51 -5.94 -4.59 3.17
N MET A 52 -5.83 -3.35 2.70
CA MET A 52 -4.53 -2.71 2.44
C MET A 52 -3.79 -2.43 3.74
N PHE A 53 -4.48 -1.89 4.75
CA PHE A 53 -3.90 -1.62 6.07
C PHE A 53 -3.53 -2.91 6.82
N GLU A 54 -4.39 -3.93 6.80
CA GLU A 54 -4.05 -5.25 7.35
C GLU A 54 -2.81 -5.85 6.66
N GLY A 55 -2.73 -5.72 5.33
CA GLY A 55 -1.56 -6.15 4.58
C GLY A 55 -0.29 -5.36 4.94
N LEU A 56 -0.42 -4.06 5.22
CA LEU A 56 0.70 -3.22 5.64
C LEU A 56 1.20 -3.60 7.02
N ILE A 57 0.28 -3.88 7.96
CA ILE A 57 0.64 -4.33 9.31
C ILE A 57 1.42 -5.65 9.22
N GLY A 58 0.91 -6.64 8.49
CA GLY A 58 1.61 -7.90 8.31
C GLY A 58 2.98 -7.74 7.62
N PHE A 59 3.07 -6.88 6.61
CA PHE A 59 4.36 -6.55 5.98
C PHE A 59 5.34 -5.89 6.95
N ALA A 60 4.88 -4.98 7.80
CA ALA A 60 5.71 -4.35 8.82
C ALA A 60 6.16 -5.36 9.88
N GLU A 61 5.27 -6.25 10.33
CA GLU A 61 5.60 -7.32 11.26
C GLU A 61 6.68 -8.26 10.69
N GLU A 62 6.51 -8.70 9.44
CA GLU A 62 7.51 -9.51 8.73
C GLU A 62 8.84 -8.76 8.57
N THR A 63 8.83 -7.46 8.30
CA THR A 63 10.06 -6.68 8.05
C THR A 63 10.82 -6.35 9.33
N VAL A 64 10.11 -6.14 10.45
CA VAL A 64 10.72 -5.72 11.72
C VAL A 64 11.10 -6.92 12.60
N PHE A 65 10.36 -8.03 12.52
CA PHE A 65 10.51 -9.16 13.45
C PHE A 65 11.01 -10.47 12.81
N ALA A 66 11.21 -10.54 11.49
CA ALA A 66 11.84 -11.69 10.82
C ALA A 66 13.34 -11.45 10.55
#